data_AF-A0AA38L945-F1
#
_entry.id   AF-A0AA38L945-F1
#
_cell.length_a   1.000
_cell.length_b   1.000
_cell.length_c   1.000
_cell.angle_alpha   90.00
_cell.angle_beta   90.00
_cell.angle_gamma   90.00
#
_symmetry.space_group_name_H-M   'P 1'
#
loop_
_entity.id
_entity.type
_entity.pdbx_description
1 polymer ?
#
loop_
_entity_poly.entity_id
_entity_poly.type
_entity_poly.pdbx_seq_one_letter_code
_entity_poly.pdbx_strand_id
1 'polypeptide(L)' 'DFKALAEKQVERSIKVLQTDNGGEYVNNRFMDFCTSEGISLQHTVAYSPSQNGVTKRKNRTLKEMAT' A
#
# COMPACT_ATOMS: atom_id res chain seq x y z
N ASP A 1 11.79 3.35 -8.19
CA ASP A 1 11.39 4.74 -8.52
C ASP A 1 10.30 5.31 -7.63
N PHE A 2 9.07 4.78 -7.63
CA PHE A 2 7.97 5.36 -6.84
C PHE A 2 8.22 5.40 -5.33
N LYS A 3 8.76 4.30 -4.75
CA LYS A 3 9.11 4.23 -3.32
C LYS A 3 9.97 5.44 -2.89
N ALA A 4 11.10 5.64 -3.57
CA ALA A 4 12.05 6.69 -3.23
C ALA A 4 11.44 8.10 -3.37
N LEU A 5 10.61 8.33 -4.38
CA LEU A 5 9.88 9.59 -4.55
C LEU A 5 8.92 9.82 -3.38
N ALA A 6 8.11 8.81 -3.03
CA ALA A 6 7.16 8.89 -1.93
C ALA A 6 7.88 9.17 -0.60
N GLU A 7 8.93 8.40 -0.27
CA GLU A 7 9.69 8.58 0.97
C GLU A 7 10.35 9.96 1.06
N LYS A 8 10.87 10.48 -0.06
CA LYS A 8 11.46 11.82 -0.12
C LYS A 8 10.41 12.92 0.07
N GLN A 9 9.20 12.75 -0.49
CA GLN A 9 8.13 13.75 -0.38
C GLN A 9 7.59 13.89 1.05
N VAL A 10 7.59 12.81 1.84
CA VAL A 10 7.16 12.82 3.25
C VAL A 10 8.32 12.81 4.25
N GLU A 11 9.56 12.81 3.76
CA GLU A 11 10.81 12.71 4.54
C GLU A 11 10.80 11.54 5.54
N ARG A 12 10.20 10.41 5.16
CA ARG A 12 10.01 9.23 6.00
C ARG A 12 10.15 7.96 5.19
N SER A 13 10.81 6.95 5.76
CA SER A 13 10.88 5.62 5.16
C SER A 13 9.61 4.81 5.40
N ILE A 14 9.25 3.99 4.42
CA ILE A 14 8.14 3.04 4.51
C ILE A 14 8.63 1.84 5.31
N LYS A 15 7.99 1.56 6.45
CA LYS A 15 8.33 0.41 7.32
C LYS A 15 7.36 -0.75 7.15
N VAL A 16 6.08 -0.41 6.98
CA VAL A 16 4.98 -1.39 6.89
C VAL A 16 4.10 -0.98 5.73
N LEU A 17 3.75 -1.96 4.88
CA LEU A 17 2.76 -1.81 3.84
C LEU A 17 1.57 -2.70 4.15
N GLN A 18 0.38 -2.11 4.24
CA GLN A 18 -0.86 -2.85 4.42
C GLN A 18 -1.63 -2.89 3.09
N THR A 19 -1.84 -4.08 2.55
CA THR A 19 -2.60 -4.30 1.30
C THR A 19 -3.85 -5.11 1.58
N ASP A 20 -4.82 -5.07 0.66
CA ASP A 20 -5.83 -6.12 0.64
C ASP A 20 -5.25 -7.45 0.12
N ASN A 21 -6.04 -8.52 0.26
CA ASN A 21 -5.77 -9.82 -0.34
C ASN A 21 -6.00 -9.82 -1.87
N GLY A 22 -5.90 -8.67 -2.54
CA GLY A 22 -5.93 -8.62 -4.00
C GLY A 22 -4.74 -9.42 -4.56
N GLY A 23 -5.01 -10.30 -5.53
CA GLY A 23 -3.97 -11.21 -6.07
C GLY A 23 -2.74 -10.51 -6.64
N GLU A 24 -2.87 -9.24 -7.02
CA GLU A 24 -1.77 -8.37 -7.46
C GLU A 24 -0.73 -8.08 -6.35
N TYR A 25 -1.14 -8.09 -5.08
CA TYR A 25 -0.28 -7.84 -3.91
C TYR A 25 0.20 -9.13 -3.22
N VAL A 26 -0.23 -10.29 -3.70
CA VAL A 26 0.13 -11.61 -3.15
C VAL A 26 1.19 -12.32 -4.03
N ASN A 27 1.70 -11.64 -5.07
CA ASN A 27 2.74 -12.19 -5.94
C ASN A 27 4.11 -12.24 -5.23
N ASN A 28 4.83 -13.35 -5.38
CA ASN A 28 6.21 -13.52 -4.89
C ASN A 28 7.13 -12.37 -5.28
N ARG A 29 7.04 -11.84 -6.51
CA ARG A 29 7.86 -10.71 -6.95
C ARG A 29 7.66 -9.47 -6.09
N PHE A 30 6.44 -9.25 -5.61
CA PHE A 30 6.12 -8.13 -4.74
C PHE A 30 6.60 -8.36 -3.31
N MET A 31 6.45 -9.58 -2.81
CA MET A 31 6.98 -9.98 -1.50
C MET A 31 8.51 -9.85 -1.46
N ASP A 32 9.21 -10.35 -2.49
CA ASP A 32 10.67 -10.27 -2.61
C ASP A 32 11.14 -8.81 -2.61
N PHE A 33 10.44 -7.92 -3.33
CA PHE A 33 10.70 -6.49 -3.31
C PHE A 33 10.52 -5.89 -1.91
N CYS A 34 9.41 -6.19 -1.22
CA CYS A 34 9.20 -5.71 0.14
C CYS A 34 10.30 -6.22 1.09
N THR A 35 10.69 -7.48 0.99
CA THR A 35 11.76 -8.07 1.81
C THR A 35 13.12 -7.42 1.52
N SER A 36 13.50 -7.23 0.26
CA SER A 36 14.77 -6.58 -0.10
C SER A 36 14.86 -5.15 0.39
N GLU A 37 13.72 -4.47 0.45
CA GLU A 37 13.59 -3.08 0.90
C GLU A 37 13.39 -2.95 2.43
N GLY A 38 13.32 -4.07 3.16
CA GLY A 38 13.09 -4.09 4.62
C GLY A 38 11.67 -3.69 5.04
N ILE A 39 10.70 -3.80 4.14
CA ILE A 39 9.30 -3.43 4.35
C ILE A 39 8.51 -4.65 4.82
N SER A 40 7.82 -4.52 5.95
CA SER A 40 6.88 -5.55 6.43
C SER A 40 5.57 -5.48 5.65
N LEU A 41 5.21 -6.57 4.96
CA LEU A 41 3.93 -6.68 4.26
C LEU A 41 2.86 -7.23 5.20
N GLN A 42 1.74 -6.53 5.31
CA GLN A 42 0.56 -6.94 6.08
C GLN A 42 -0.64 -7.02 5.16
N HIS A 43 -1.41 -8.10 5.29
CA HIS A 43 -2.63 -8.27 4.54
C HIS A 43 -3.84 -8.00 5.44
N THR A 44 -4.84 -7.28 4.92
CA THR A 44 -6.12 -7.17 5.62
C THR A 44 -6.83 -8.51 5.66
N VAL A 45 -7.55 -8.74 6.75
CA VAL A 45 -8.39 -9.93 6.91
C VAL A 45 -9.45 -9.96 5.80
N ALA A 46 -9.67 -11.13 5.22
CA ALA A 46 -10.74 -11.33 4.25
C ALA A 46 -12.08 -10.86 4.84
N TYR A 47 -12.94 -10.28 4.00
CA TYR A 47 -14.24 -9.74 4.43
C TYR A 47 -14.20 -8.66 5.52
N SER A 48 -13.05 -7.99 5.70
CA SER A 48 -12.92 -6.81 6.58
C SER A 48 -12.64 -5.50 5.81
N PRO A 49 -13.59 -5.00 4.98
CA PRO A 49 -13.43 -3.76 4.20
C PRO A 49 -13.09 -2.52 5.03
N SER A 50 -13.43 -2.51 6.31
CA SER A 50 -13.21 -1.41 7.25
C SER A 50 -11.72 -1.18 7.54
N GLN A 51 -10.88 -2.22 7.47
CA GLN A 51 -9.43 -2.10 7.68
C GLN A 51 -8.77 -1.22 6.60
N ASN A 52 -9.30 -1.22 5.37
CA ASN A 52 -8.85 -0.35 4.28
C ASN A 52 -9.69 0.92 4.14
N GLY A 53 -10.47 1.30 5.15
CA GLY A 53 -11.40 2.42 5.09
C GLY A 53 -10.73 3.76 4.78
N VAL A 54 -9.55 4.02 5.34
CA VAL A 54 -8.80 5.26 5.09
C VAL A 54 -8.32 5.33 3.63
N THR A 55 -7.72 4.25 3.13
CA THR A 55 -7.23 4.16 1.75
C THR A 55 -8.39 4.31 0.76
N LYS A 56 -9.53 3.64 1.00
CA LYS A 56 -10.72 3.75 0.15
C LYS A 56 -11.26 5.18 0.10
N ARG A 57 -11.34 5.87 1.25
CA ARG A 57 -11.79 7.27 1.31
C ARG A 57 -10.85 8.19 0.54
N LYS A 58 -9.54 8.07 0.75
CA LYS A 58 -8.53 8.87 0.04
C LYS A 58 -8.58 8.65 -1.48
N ASN A 59 -8.68 7.39 -1.91
CA ASN A 59 -8.78 7.06 -3.34
C ASN A 59 -10.04 7.64 -3.98
N ARG A 60 -11.18 7.62 -3.26
CA ARG A 60 -12.41 8.25 -3.73
C ARG A 60 -12.24 9.76 -3.90
N THR A 61 -11.71 10.45 -2.91
CA THR A 61 -11.47 11.90 -2.99
C THR A 61 -10.52 12.27 -4.14
N LEU A 62 -9.43 11.53 -4.32
CA LEU A 62 -8.51 11.74 -5.45
C LEU A 62 -9.20 11.54 -6.80
N LYS A 63 -10.06 10.53 -6.92
CA LYS A 63 -10.83 10.27 -8.15
C LYS A 63 -11.84 11.37 -8.44
N GLU A 64 -12.53 11.86 -7.41
CA GLU A 64 -13.48 12.97 -7.51
C GLU A 64 -12.78 14.28 -7.91
N MET A 65 -11.58 14.55 -7.41
CA MET A 65 -10.79 15.75 -7.78
C MET A 65 -10.22 15.71 -9.20
N ALA A 66 -10.08 14.52 -9.78
CA ALA A 66 -9.57 14.34 -11.14
C ALA A 66 -10.68 14.40 -12.21
N THR A 67 -11.94 14.58 -11.79
CA THR A 67 -13.12 14.71 -12.65
C THR A 67 -13.56 16.17 -12.70
#